data_AF-A0A1Y3R9C5-F1
#
_entry.id   AF-A0A1Y3R9C5-F1
#
_cell.length_a   1.000
_cell.length_b   1.000
_cell.length_c   1.000
_cell.angle_alpha   90.00
_cell.angle_beta   90.00
_cell.angle_gamma   90.00
#
_symmetry.space_group_name_H-M   'P 1'
#
loop_
_entity.id
_entity.type
_entity.pdbx_description
1 polymer ?
#
loop_
_entity_poly.entity_id
_entity_poly.type
_entity_poly.pdbx_seq_one_letter_code
_entity_poly.pdbx_strand_id
1 'polypeptide(L)'
;MLAGEKVQAKIFYDHVAFYHDHRPVGRFPRSYKTNDEVYDWTQYVSTLCKKPGAIEHTRFFHQMPQRWQDYLASTKGKERKSALQLLSEIVADGNSEFCDDALEMAAANGRADVDSLRQCYYMIAKKEYRPDPLKLSGAPLLNYNPNLSAYDGLMGGEAHG
;
A
#
# COMPACT_ATOMS: atom_id res chain seq x y z
N MET A 1 -11.29 -16.19 10.49
CA MET A 1 -12.24 -15.99 9.38
C MET A 1 -13.52 -16.69 9.78
N LEU A 2 -14.58 -15.95 10.15
CA LEU A 2 -15.84 -16.48 10.70
C LEU A 2 -16.84 -16.84 9.57
N ALA A 3 -16.38 -17.55 8.55
CA ALA A 3 -17.22 -17.91 7.41
C ALA A 3 -18.14 -19.08 7.79
N GLY A 4 -19.46 -18.87 7.75
CA GLY A 4 -20.46 -19.89 8.10
C GLY A 4 -20.89 -19.89 9.57
N GLU A 5 -20.29 -19.03 10.39
CA GLU A 5 -20.61 -18.89 11.82
C GLU A 5 -21.76 -17.91 12.05
N LYS A 6 -22.55 -18.13 13.11
CA LYS A 6 -23.60 -17.20 13.52
C LYS A 6 -22.99 -16.09 14.37
N VAL A 7 -23.25 -14.84 13.99
CA VAL A 7 -22.82 -13.64 14.73
C VAL A 7 -24.00 -12.90 15.33
N GLN A 8 -23.79 -12.22 16.45
CA GLN A 8 -24.77 -11.31 17.05
C GLN A 8 -24.57 -9.91 16.45
N ALA A 9 -25.65 -9.29 15.97
CA ALA A 9 -25.63 -7.93 15.48
C ALA A 9 -26.30 -6.98 16.50
N LYS A 10 -25.60 -5.91 16.88
CA LYS A 10 -26.13 -4.82 17.69
C LYS A 10 -26.29 -3.59 16.81
N ILE A 11 -27.53 -3.09 16.70
CA ILE A 11 -27.89 -2.02 15.78
C ILE A 11 -27.98 -0.71 16.56
N PHE A 12 -27.18 0.28 16.16
CA PHE A 12 -27.21 1.64 16.68
C PHE A 12 -27.81 2.59 15.63
N TYR A 13 -27.93 3.88 15.99
CA TYR A 13 -28.45 4.88 15.05
C TYR A 13 -27.44 5.15 13.93
N ASP A 14 -26.15 5.27 14.25
CA ASP A 14 -25.09 5.61 13.29
C ASP A 14 -24.36 4.39 12.71
N HIS A 15 -24.36 3.25 13.39
CA HIS A 15 -23.59 2.08 13.00
C HIS A 15 -24.22 0.74 13.39
N VAL A 16 -23.73 -0.35 12.80
CA VAL A 16 -24.04 -1.72 13.19
C VAL A 16 -22.73 -2.39 13.65
N ALA A 17 -22.78 -3.02 14.82
CA ALA A 17 -21.64 -3.74 15.39
C ALA A 17 -21.92 -5.25 15.46
N PHE A 18 -20.98 -6.06 15.00
CA PHE A 18 -21.07 -7.52 15.01
C PHE A 18 -20.19 -8.11 16.10
N TYR A 19 -20.69 -9.14 16.78
CA TYR A 19 -20.01 -9.84 17.87
C TYR A 19 -20.06 -11.37 17.66
N HIS A 20 -18.99 -12.05 18.06
CA HIS A 20 -18.88 -13.51 18.12
C HIS A 20 -18.22 -13.87 19.44
N ASP A 21 -18.81 -14.78 20.22
CA ASP A 21 -18.33 -15.15 21.58
C ASP A 21 -17.99 -13.93 22.46
N HIS A 22 -18.88 -12.93 22.47
CA HIS A 22 -18.70 -11.65 23.18
C HIS A 22 -17.49 -10.80 22.74
N ARG A 23 -16.83 -11.15 21.63
CA ARG A 23 -15.74 -10.36 21.03
C ARG A 23 -16.25 -9.56 19.83
N PRO A 24 -15.88 -8.29 19.68
CA PRO A 24 -16.24 -7.51 18.51
C PRO A 24 -15.56 -8.07 17.26
N VAL A 25 -16.34 -8.27 16.20
CA VAL A 25 -15.90 -8.83 14.91
C VAL A 25 -15.78 -7.75 13.85
N GLY A 26 -16.64 -6.74 13.89
CA GLY A 26 -16.63 -5.64 12.93
C GLY A 26 -17.65 -4.58 13.26
N ARG A 27 -17.40 -3.36 12.80
CA ARG A 27 -18.29 -2.21 12.93
C ARG A 27 -18.44 -1.57 11.55
N PHE A 28 -19.67 -1.32 11.13
CA PHE A 28 -19.99 -0.73 9.84
C PHE A 28 -20.93 0.47 10.02
N PRO A 29 -20.73 1.57 9.27
CA PRO A 29 -21.66 2.68 9.30
C PRO A 29 -23.03 2.22 8.78
N ARG A 30 -24.09 2.78 9.35
CA ARG A 30 -25.45 2.47 8.94
C ARG A 30 -25.79 3.26 7.68
N SER A 31 -26.16 2.57 6.61
CA SER A 31 -26.78 3.25 5.47
C SER A 31 -28.29 3.39 5.66
N TYR A 32 -28.80 4.56 5.28
CA TYR A 32 -30.22 4.88 5.21
C TYR A 32 -30.75 4.91 3.77
N LYS A 33 -29.90 4.60 2.80
CA LYS A 33 -30.23 4.60 1.37
C LYS A 33 -30.76 3.23 0.95
N THR A 34 -31.64 3.21 -0.05
CA THR A 34 -32.16 1.97 -0.63
C THR A 34 -31.08 1.27 -1.44
N ASN A 35 -30.89 -0.05 -1.21
CA ASN A 35 -29.91 -0.91 -1.89
C ASN A 35 -28.45 -0.42 -1.81
N ASP A 36 -28.09 0.32 -0.77
CA ASP A 36 -26.72 0.77 -0.55
C ASP A 36 -25.93 -0.31 0.19
N GLU A 37 -24.79 -0.70 -0.39
CA GLU A 37 -23.92 -1.74 0.14
C GLU A 37 -22.70 -1.09 0.79
N VAL A 38 -22.65 -1.11 2.12
CA VAL A 38 -21.50 -0.61 2.89
C VAL A 38 -20.51 -1.76 3.06
N TYR A 39 -19.30 -1.61 2.52
CA TYR A 39 -18.20 -2.54 2.72
C TYR A 39 -17.07 -1.85 3.48
N ASP A 40 -16.24 -2.65 4.13
CA ASP A 40 -14.98 -2.21 4.69
C ASP A 40 -13.87 -2.92 3.92
N TRP A 41 -13.29 -2.24 2.92
CA TRP A 41 -12.31 -2.83 2.02
C TRP A 41 -11.09 -3.37 2.80
N THR A 42 -10.76 -2.77 3.95
CA THR A 42 -9.61 -3.17 4.79
C THR A 42 -9.73 -4.63 5.26
N GLN A 43 -10.95 -5.09 5.55
CA GLN A 43 -11.23 -6.47 5.96
C GLN A 43 -11.02 -7.47 4.83
N TYR A 44 -11.17 -7.02 3.57
CA TYR A 44 -11.10 -7.87 2.39
C TYR A 44 -9.72 -7.91 1.73
N VAL A 45 -8.78 -7.01 2.09
CA VAL A 45 -7.44 -6.95 1.48
C VAL A 45 -6.69 -8.28 1.60
N SER A 46 -6.79 -8.95 2.75
CA SER A 46 -6.20 -10.27 2.97
C SER A 46 -6.75 -11.34 2.02
N THR A 47 -8.01 -11.20 1.61
CA THR A 47 -8.66 -12.10 0.64
C THR A 47 -8.22 -11.77 -0.78
N LEU A 48 -8.04 -10.49 -1.10
CA LEU A 48 -7.52 -10.04 -2.40
C LEU A 48 -6.11 -10.57 -2.67
N CYS A 49 -5.27 -10.66 -1.65
CA CYS A 49 -3.93 -11.25 -1.76
C CYS A 49 -3.95 -12.70 -2.29
N LYS A 50 -5.04 -13.45 -2.07
CA LYS A 50 -5.20 -14.83 -2.55
C LYS A 50 -5.57 -14.90 -4.03
N LYS A 51 -6.30 -13.91 -4.55
CA LYS A 51 -6.76 -13.87 -5.96
C LYS A 51 -6.55 -12.48 -6.59
N PRO A 52 -5.28 -12.05 -6.78
CA PRO A 52 -4.96 -10.70 -7.25
C PRO A 52 -5.47 -10.39 -8.66
N GLY A 53 -5.68 -11.41 -9.50
CA GLY A 53 -6.18 -11.23 -10.87
C GLY A 53 -7.67 -10.90 -10.98
N ALA A 54 -8.46 -11.11 -9.92
CA ALA A 54 -9.92 -10.90 -9.96
C ALA A 54 -10.38 -9.61 -9.28
N ILE A 55 -9.43 -8.79 -8.81
CA ILE A 55 -9.69 -7.65 -7.94
C ILE A 55 -10.61 -6.59 -8.57
N GLU A 56 -10.38 -6.27 -9.85
CA GLU A 56 -11.14 -5.26 -10.61
C GLU A 56 -12.64 -5.60 -10.72
N HIS A 57 -13.01 -6.87 -10.52
CA HIS A 57 -14.39 -7.34 -10.56
C HIS A 57 -15.02 -7.50 -9.17
N THR A 58 -14.29 -7.19 -8.09
CA THR A 58 -14.83 -7.28 -6.73
C THR A 58 -15.58 -6.01 -6.36
N ARG A 59 -16.74 -6.16 -5.71
CA ARG A 59 -17.61 -5.02 -5.35
C ARG A 59 -16.94 -4.00 -4.43
N PHE A 60 -16.05 -4.47 -3.55
CA PHE A 60 -15.34 -3.62 -2.60
C PHE A 60 -14.09 -2.95 -3.19
N PHE A 61 -13.66 -3.28 -4.42
CA PHE A 61 -12.56 -2.57 -5.09
C PHE A 61 -12.90 -1.08 -5.31
N HIS A 62 -14.15 -0.79 -5.67
CA HIS A 62 -14.63 0.57 -5.88
C HIS A 62 -14.72 1.41 -4.60
N GLN A 63 -14.58 0.79 -3.42
CA GLN A 63 -14.54 1.48 -2.12
C GLN A 63 -13.12 1.70 -1.61
N MET A 64 -12.10 1.19 -2.31
CA MET A 64 -10.70 1.50 -2.02
C MET A 64 -10.40 2.95 -2.44
N PRO A 65 -9.36 3.58 -1.87
CA PRO A 65 -8.92 4.89 -2.33
C PRO A 65 -8.61 4.90 -3.83
N GLN A 66 -9.00 5.97 -4.53
CA GLN A 66 -8.91 6.04 -6.01
C GLN A 66 -7.48 5.82 -6.51
N ARG A 67 -6.48 6.38 -5.81
CA ARG A 67 -5.06 6.23 -6.17
C ARG A 67 -4.61 4.77 -6.13
N TRP A 68 -5.09 4.01 -5.14
CA TRP A 68 -4.84 2.58 -5.06
C TRP A 68 -5.56 1.80 -6.15
N GLN A 69 -6.78 2.19 -6.52
CA GLN A 69 -7.48 1.58 -7.65
C GLN A 69 -6.68 1.76 -8.94
N ASP A 70 -6.20 2.97 -9.22
CA ASP A 70 -5.42 3.30 -10.41
C ASP A 70 -4.06 2.58 -10.44
N TYR A 71 -3.38 2.52 -9.29
CA TYR A 71 -2.11 1.79 -9.13
C TYR A 71 -2.27 0.28 -9.33
N LEU A 72 -3.32 -0.31 -8.78
CA LEU A 72 -3.59 -1.74 -8.93
C LEU A 72 -4.04 -2.10 -10.36
N ALA A 73 -4.73 -1.19 -11.04
CA ALA A 73 -5.11 -1.34 -12.45
C ALA A 73 -3.89 -1.30 -13.39
N SER A 74 -2.89 -0.47 -13.09
CA SER A 74 -1.66 -0.36 -13.91
C SER A 74 -0.67 -1.52 -13.70
N THR A 75 -0.67 -2.15 -12.53
CA THR A 75 0.20 -3.29 -12.20
C THR A 75 -0.38 -4.64 -12.64
N LYS A 76 0.46 -5.63 -12.97
CA LYS A 76 0.03 -6.98 -13.38
C LYS A 76 0.84 -8.09 -12.71
N GLY A 77 0.25 -9.29 -12.65
CA GLY A 77 0.95 -10.51 -12.22
C GLY A 77 1.56 -10.41 -10.81
N LYS A 78 2.89 -10.54 -10.74
CA LYS A 78 3.65 -10.54 -9.48
C LYS A 78 3.63 -9.16 -8.80
N GLU A 79 3.78 -8.08 -9.56
CA GLU A 79 3.80 -6.71 -9.00
C GLU A 79 2.48 -6.37 -8.32
N ARG A 80 1.35 -6.70 -8.95
CA ARG A 80 0.02 -6.53 -8.34
C ARG A 80 -0.11 -7.29 -7.03
N LYS A 81 0.40 -8.53 -6.97
CA LYS A 81 0.39 -9.33 -5.75
C LYS A 81 1.24 -8.67 -4.66
N SER A 82 2.45 -8.21 -5.00
CA SER A 82 3.34 -7.52 -4.05
C SER A 82 2.72 -6.21 -3.55
N ALA A 83 2.10 -5.42 -4.42
CA ALA A 83 1.36 -4.21 -4.06
C ALA A 83 0.22 -4.50 -3.08
N LEU A 84 -0.57 -5.55 -3.32
CA LEU A 84 -1.63 -5.98 -2.41
C LEU A 84 -1.10 -6.49 -1.07
N GLN A 85 0.03 -7.18 -1.07
CA GLN A 85 0.69 -7.61 0.16
C GLN A 85 1.14 -6.42 1.00
N LEU A 86 1.73 -5.39 0.36
CA LEU A 86 2.09 -4.15 1.03
C LEU A 86 0.84 -3.44 1.57
N LEU A 87 -0.23 -3.34 0.78
CA LEU A 87 -1.47 -2.74 1.26
C LEU A 87 -2.05 -3.52 2.45
N SER A 88 -1.96 -4.86 2.44
CA SER A 88 -2.38 -5.69 3.56
C SER A 88 -1.53 -5.45 4.81
N GLU A 89 -0.23 -5.17 4.65
CA GLU A 89 0.70 -4.82 5.73
C GLU A 89 0.30 -3.47 6.35
N ILE A 90 0.10 -2.44 5.52
CA ILE A 90 -0.33 -1.09 5.95
C ILE A 90 -1.65 -1.16 6.74
N VAL A 91 -2.61 -1.93 6.24
CA VAL A 91 -3.91 -2.12 6.90
C VAL A 91 -3.76 -2.89 8.21
N ALA A 92 -2.92 -3.93 8.26
CA ALA A 92 -2.68 -4.70 9.48
C ALA A 92 -2.00 -3.86 10.58
N ASP A 93 -1.18 -2.90 10.20
CA ASP A 93 -0.54 -1.94 11.10
C ASP A 93 -1.52 -0.85 11.62
N GLY A 94 -2.76 -0.81 11.12
CA GLY A 94 -3.74 0.22 11.46
C GLY A 94 -3.51 1.57 10.76
N ASN A 95 -2.66 1.59 9.74
CA ASN A 95 -2.23 2.79 9.03
C ASN A 95 -2.95 2.97 7.68
N SER A 96 -4.19 2.47 7.55
CA SER A 96 -4.96 2.54 6.31
C SER A 96 -5.20 3.98 5.84
N GLU A 97 -5.23 4.95 6.75
CA GLU A 97 -5.36 6.37 6.43
C GLU A 97 -4.14 6.92 5.66
N PHE A 98 -2.95 6.37 5.90
CA PHE A 98 -1.69 6.80 5.28
C PHE A 98 -1.38 6.10 3.95
N CYS A 99 -2.23 5.18 3.49
CA CYS A 99 -1.94 4.39 2.29
C CYS A 99 -1.88 5.26 1.03
N ASP A 100 -2.69 6.32 0.95
CA ASP A 100 -2.68 7.26 -0.16
C ASP A 100 -1.45 8.18 -0.13
N ASP A 101 -1.02 8.60 1.06
CA ASP A 101 0.17 9.44 1.25
C ASP A 101 1.44 8.70 0.81
N ALA A 102 1.52 7.40 1.07
CA ALA A 102 2.64 6.56 0.64
C ALA A 102 2.76 6.51 -0.90
N LEU A 103 1.63 6.39 -1.61
CA LEU A 103 1.59 6.41 -3.07
C LEU A 103 1.97 7.78 -3.62
N GLU A 104 1.46 8.86 -3.02
CA GLU A 104 1.77 10.22 -3.43
C GLU A 104 3.28 10.53 -3.27
N MET A 105 3.86 10.09 -2.17
CA MET A 105 5.29 10.22 -1.89
C MET A 105 6.15 9.40 -2.87
N ALA A 106 5.72 8.18 -3.22
CA ALA A 106 6.43 7.35 -4.20
C ALA A 106 6.37 7.98 -5.61
N ALA A 107 5.19 8.50 -6.00
CA ALA A 107 5.02 9.20 -7.28
C ALA A 107 5.90 10.45 -7.38
N ALA A 108 6.02 11.23 -6.31
CA ALA A 108 6.89 12.40 -6.25
C ALA A 108 8.39 12.05 -6.41
N ASN A 109 8.81 10.86 -5.97
CA ASN A 109 10.18 10.36 -6.11
C ASN A 109 10.47 9.75 -7.48
N GLY A 110 9.51 9.70 -8.40
CA GLY A 110 9.68 9.20 -9.77
C GLY A 110 9.88 7.68 -9.89
N ARG A 111 9.75 6.93 -8.78
CA ARG A 111 9.82 5.46 -8.75
C ARG A 111 8.62 4.90 -8.00
N ALA A 112 7.77 4.20 -8.73
CA ALA A 112 6.54 3.59 -8.23
C ALA A 112 6.63 2.05 -8.12
N ASP A 113 7.84 1.50 -8.05
CA ASP A 113 8.02 0.09 -7.73
C ASP A 113 7.60 -0.19 -6.28
N VAL A 114 7.23 -1.45 -6.01
CA VAL A 114 6.65 -1.84 -4.72
C VAL A 114 7.62 -1.63 -3.56
N ASP A 115 8.93 -1.77 -3.79
CA ASP A 115 9.93 -1.58 -2.74
C ASP A 115 10.12 -0.10 -2.42
N SER A 116 10.14 0.78 -3.43
CA SER A 116 10.11 2.24 -3.25
C SER A 116 8.84 2.68 -2.51
N LEU A 117 7.69 2.10 -2.84
CA LEU A 117 6.42 2.38 -2.14
C LEU A 117 6.45 1.91 -0.68
N ARG A 118 6.97 0.71 -0.42
CA ARG A 118 7.15 0.19 0.95
C ARG A 118 8.08 1.10 1.74
N GLN A 119 9.17 1.56 1.13
CA GLN A 119 10.07 2.51 1.77
C GLN A 119 9.32 3.79 2.13
N CYS A 120 8.57 4.38 1.19
CA CYS A 120 7.72 5.56 1.39
C CYS A 120 6.76 5.37 2.58
N TYR A 121 6.07 4.23 2.64
CA TYR A 121 5.21 3.88 3.77
C TYR A 121 5.97 3.87 5.10
N TYR A 122 7.13 3.22 5.18
CA TYR A 122 7.92 3.22 6.41
C TYR A 122 8.37 4.64 6.81
N MET A 123 8.61 5.55 5.86
CA MET A 123 8.97 6.95 6.16
C MET A 123 7.83 7.69 6.87
N ILE A 124 6.59 7.36 6.51
CA ILE A 124 5.38 8.01 7.04
C ILE A 124 4.98 7.36 8.37
N ALA A 125 4.90 6.02 8.39
CA ALA A 125 4.41 5.26 9.53
C ALA A 125 5.43 5.18 10.67
N LYS A 126 6.72 4.98 10.35
CA LYS A 126 7.79 5.03 11.34
C LYS A 126 8.39 6.41 11.30
N LYS A 127 8.02 7.21 12.29
CA LYS A 127 8.66 8.49 12.63
C LYS A 127 10.08 8.29 13.17
N GLU A 128 10.85 7.39 12.56
CA GLU A 128 12.26 7.21 12.85
C GLU A 128 13.01 8.45 12.37
N TYR A 129 13.83 8.97 13.28
CA TYR A 129 14.65 10.16 13.11
C TYR A 129 15.43 10.08 11.80
N ARG A 130 15.06 10.93 10.84
CA ARG A 130 15.86 11.13 9.63
C ARG A 130 16.81 12.27 9.91
N PRO A 131 18.13 12.02 9.95
CA PRO A 131 19.06 13.13 9.97
C PRO A 131 18.83 13.97 8.73
N ASP A 132 18.80 15.29 8.90
CA ASP A 132 18.73 16.21 7.77
C ASP A 132 19.85 15.88 6.77
N PRO A 133 19.58 15.99 5.44
CA PRO A 133 20.61 15.83 4.43
C PRO A 133 21.84 16.63 4.82
N LEU A 134 22.99 15.96 4.89
CA LEU A 134 24.22 16.56 5.40
C LEU A 134 24.60 17.75 4.51
N LYS A 135 24.40 18.97 5.00
CA LYS A 135 24.77 20.19 4.27
C LYS A 135 26.27 20.40 4.40
N LEU A 136 27.02 19.85 3.44
CA LEU A 136 28.46 20.06 3.36
C LEU A 136 28.75 21.49 2.88
N SER A 137 28.95 22.43 3.81
CA SER A 137 29.49 23.75 3.48
C SER A 137 30.99 23.62 3.19
N GLY A 138 31.39 23.73 1.92
CA GLY A 138 32.79 23.63 1.51
C GLY A 138 33.25 22.22 1.16
N ALA A 139 32.36 21.34 0.68
CA ALA A 139 32.79 20.10 0.04
C ALA A 139 33.81 20.44 -1.06
N PRO A 140 35.03 19.86 -1.05
CA PRO A 140 35.96 20.05 -2.13
C PRO A 140 35.28 19.57 -3.42
N LEU A 141 35.37 20.38 -4.47
CA LEU A 141 35.00 19.95 -5.82
C LEU A 141 35.89 18.76 -6.18
N LEU A 142 35.36 17.56 -5.98
CA LEU A 142 35.95 16.33 -6.47
C LEU A 142 35.81 16.37 -7.98
N ASN A 143 36.88 16.75 -8.67
CA ASN A 143 37.06 16.49 -10.11
C ASN A 143 37.29 14.99 -10.32
N TYR A 144 36.34 14.20 -9.84
CA TYR A 144 36.35 12.75 -9.89
C TYR A 144 35.65 12.32 -11.17
N ASN A 145 36.44 12.03 -12.18
CA ASN A 145 35.97 11.40 -13.42
C ASN A 145 36.43 9.94 -13.41
N PRO A 146 35.68 9.03 -12.75
CA PRO A 146 36.08 7.64 -12.66
C PRO A 146 36.07 7.01 -14.05
N ASN A 147 37.21 6.45 -14.46
CA ASN A 147 37.25 5.62 -15.65
C ASN A 147 36.72 4.23 -15.30
N LEU A 148 35.48 3.95 -15.72
CA LEU A 148 34.81 2.68 -15.45
C LEU A 148 35.09 1.61 -16.51
N SER A 149 35.93 1.90 -17.51
CA SER A 149 36.20 0.97 -18.63
C SER A 149 36.75 -0.39 -18.18
N ALA A 150 37.50 -0.42 -17.08
CA ALA A 150 38.02 -1.67 -16.50
C ALA A 150 36.89 -2.57 -15.95
N TYR A 151 35.80 -1.96 -15.46
CA TYR A 151 34.61 -2.67 -15.00
C TYR A 151 33.67 -3.03 -16.15
N ASP A 152 33.52 -2.13 -17.14
CA ASP A 152 32.68 -2.37 -18.32
C ASP A 152 33.18 -3.59 -19.11
N GLY A 153 34.50 -3.73 -19.26
CA GLY A 153 35.12 -4.91 -19.88
C GLY A 153 34.92 -6.21 -19.09
N LEU A 154 34.71 -6.13 -17.78
CA LEU A 154 34.46 -7.28 -16.91
C LEU A 154 32.98 -7.69 -16.89
N MET A 155 32.08 -6.70 -17.02
CA MET A 155 30.62 -6.87 -16.96
C MET A 155 29.95 -6.94 -18.34
N GLY A 156 30.72 -6.82 -19.42
CA GLY A 156 30.24 -6.93 -20.80
C GLY A 156 29.50 -5.69 -21.32
N GLY A 157 29.75 -4.51 -20.74
CA GLY A 157 29.20 -3.24 -21.20
C GLY A 157 30.03 -2.66 -22.35
N GLU A 158 29.38 -2.17 -23.40
CA GLU A 158 30.06 -1.45 -24.49
C GLU A 158 30.60 -0.10 -23.98
N ALA A 159 31.88 0.17 -24.25
CA ALA A 159 32.51 1.43 -23.88
C ALA A 159 31.92 2.58 -24.70
N HIS A 160 31.13 3.45 -24.07
CA HIS A 160 30.74 4.72 -24.66
C HIS A 160 31.88 5.73 -24.45
N GLY A 161 32.60 6.03 -25.54
CA GLY A 161 33.63 7.06 -25.60
C GLY A 161 33.07 8.47 -25.78
#